data_AF-M1P6Q4-F1
#
_entry.id   AF-M1P6Q4-F1
#
_cell.length_a   1.000
_cell.length_b   1.000
_cell.length_c   1.000
_cell.angle_alpha   90.00
_cell.angle_beta   90.00
_cell.angle_gamma   90.00
#
_symmetry.space_group_name_H-M   'P 1'
#
loop_
_entity.id
_entity.type
_entity.pdbx_description
1 polymer ?
#
loop_
_entity_poly.entity_id
_entity_poly.type
_entity_poly.pdbx_seq_one_letter_code
_entity_poly.pdbx_strand_id
1 'polypeptide(L)'
;MSVRQDVESSTYSNAKINLNASETDFEEALKILNNASSDYEEEIQDIETYKTLAEGGLDRVHSLESLITAMEHSDKSMAYAYSKEFNLSRKELNIANEALNESAASSISAKEKVFTIDPESVPIEQKSSIILLRNDLEASETMHSELRQMMSGMYPYMDGYVCLSNGIEYGDAEEWGKAADEFGKASDKFSESQKILETLKDSEYSEVSVTAIEICGILTQAQKDLPHIEAGCRYMEKGRYYQANAEFNNVSYYY
;
A
#
# COMPACT_ATOMS: atom_id res chain seq x y z
N MET A 1 23.44 12.58 -6.21
CA MET A 1 22.51 11.81 -7.06
C MET A 1 21.11 12.33 -6.74
N SER A 2 20.28 12.53 -7.76
CA SER A 2 18.91 13.06 -7.58
C SER A 2 17.98 11.94 -7.16
N VAL A 3 17.07 12.19 -6.22
CA VAL A 3 15.95 11.28 -5.83
C VAL A 3 15.22 10.71 -7.07
N ARG A 4 15.20 11.49 -8.15
CA ARG A 4 14.65 11.09 -9.45
C ARG A 4 15.34 9.87 -10.09
N GLN A 5 16.66 9.73 -9.90
CA GLN A 5 17.44 8.59 -10.42
C GLN A 5 17.31 7.34 -9.55
N ASP A 6 17.07 7.49 -8.25
CA ASP A 6 16.82 6.35 -7.35
C ASP A 6 15.41 5.78 -7.56
N VAL A 7 14.42 6.63 -7.82
CA VAL A 7 13.03 6.25 -8.15
C VAL A 7 12.92 5.52 -9.51
N GLU A 8 13.82 5.78 -10.45
CA GLU A 8 13.84 5.11 -11.76
C GLU A 8 14.50 3.70 -11.71
N SER A 9 15.06 3.29 -10.56
CA SER A 9 15.83 2.04 -10.43
C SER A 9 14.98 0.78 -10.16
N SER A 10 14.43 0.21 -11.23
CA SER A 10 14.46 -1.23 -11.60
C SER A 10 14.26 -2.36 -10.56
N THR A 11 13.57 -2.15 -9.43
CA THR A 11 13.24 -3.24 -8.48
C THR A 11 12.09 -4.13 -8.98
N TYR A 12 11.10 -3.52 -9.63
CA TYR A 12 9.89 -4.21 -10.11
C TYR A 12 10.01 -4.79 -11.53
N SER A 13 11.09 -4.46 -12.26
CA SER A 13 11.22 -4.79 -13.69
C SER A 13 11.21 -6.29 -13.97
N ASN A 14 11.92 -7.09 -13.15
CA ASN A 14 11.95 -8.55 -13.35
C ASN A 14 10.59 -9.19 -13.10
N ALA A 15 9.85 -8.72 -12.09
CA ALA A 15 8.52 -9.22 -11.79
C ALA A 15 7.55 -8.93 -12.96
N LYS A 16 7.59 -7.72 -13.52
CA LYS A 16 6.79 -7.35 -14.71
C LYS A 16 7.14 -8.20 -15.93
N ILE A 17 8.43 -8.49 -16.17
CA ILE A 17 8.85 -9.37 -17.28
C ILE A 17 8.28 -10.78 -17.11
N ASN A 18 8.35 -11.34 -15.90
CA ASN A 18 7.83 -12.68 -15.63
C ASN A 18 6.30 -12.75 -15.72
N LEU A 19 5.60 -11.69 -15.30
CA LEU A 19 4.14 -11.61 -15.42
C LEU A 19 3.69 -11.51 -16.86
N ASN A 20 4.36 -10.71 -17.69
CA ASN A 20 4.07 -10.61 -19.12
C ASN A 20 4.31 -11.95 -19.85
N ALA A 21 5.37 -12.68 -19.49
CA ALA A 21 5.57 -14.04 -19.99
C ALA A 21 4.44 -14.98 -19.55
N SER A 22 3.98 -14.88 -18.30
CA SER A 22 2.88 -15.69 -17.78
C SER A 22 1.55 -15.35 -18.45
N GLU A 23 1.29 -14.06 -18.71
CA GLU A 23 0.12 -13.59 -19.47
C GLU A 23 0.11 -14.25 -20.85
N THR A 24 1.23 -14.16 -21.57
CA THR A 24 1.39 -14.78 -22.91
C THR A 24 1.12 -16.29 -22.85
N ASP A 25 1.68 -17.00 -21.87
CA ASP A 25 1.48 -18.44 -21.71
C ASP A 25 -0.01 -18.80 -21.49
N PHE A 26 -0.73 -18.05 -20.65
CA PHE A 26 -2.15 -18.28 -20.42
C PHE A 26 -3.03 -17.90 -21.61
N GLU A 27 -2.72 -16.80 -22.32
CA GLU A 27 -3.41 -16.43 -23.55
C GLU A 27 -3.25 -17.50 -24.65
N GLU A 28 -2.04 -18.03 -24.82
CA GLU A 28 -1.77 -19.12 -25.76
C GLU A 28 -2.49 -20.40 -25.35
N ALA A 29 -2.49 -20.74 -24.06
CA ALA A 29 -3.23 -21.89 -23.54
C ALA A 29 -4.74 -21.75 -23.83
N LEU A 30 -5.35 -20.60 -23.55
CA LEU A 30 -6.77 -20.36 -23.87
C LEU A 30 -7.05 -20.45 -25.36
N LYS A 31 -6.16 -19.93 -26.20
CA LYS A 31 -6.31 -20.05 -27.66
C LYS A 31 -6.34 -21.51 -28.10
N ILE A 32 -5.50 -22.37 -27.53
CA ILE A 32 -5.48 -23.80 -27.84
C ILE A 32 -6.78 -24.45 -27.32
N LEU A 33 -7.13 -24.22 -26.06
CA LEU A 33 -8.27 -24.84 -25.39
C LEU A 33 -9.62 -24.43 -26.01
N ASN A 34 -9.77 -23.19 -26.44
CA ASN A 34 -10.97 -22.70 -27.12
C ASN A 34 -11.21 -23.34 -28.49
N ASN A 35 -10.16 -23.89 -29.11
CA ASN A 35 -10.24 -24.62 -30.37
C ASN A 35 -10.18 -26.15 -30.18
N ALA A 36 -9.99 -26.63 -28.95
CA ALA A 36 -9.98 -28.04 -28.62
C ALA A 36 -11.41 -28.60 -28.59
N SER A 37 -11.58 -29.80 -29.11
CA SER A 37 -12.83 -30.55 -29.05
C SER A 37 -12.52 -32.04 -28.93
N SER A 38 -13.40 -32.78 -28.26
CA SER A 38 -13.30 -34.22 -28.12
C SER A 38 -14.69 -34.85 -28.16
N ASP A 39 -14.74 -36.11 -28.56
CA ASP A 39 -15.93 -36.95 -28.49
C ASP A 39 -16.04 -37.69 -27.13
N TYR A 40 -14.99 -37.65 -26.31
CA TYR A 40 -14.94 -38.31 -25.00
C TYR A 40 -15.35 -37.34 -23.89
N GLU A 41 -16.35 -37.73 -23.08
CA GLU A 41 -16.90 -36.90 -22.01
C GLU A 41 -15.85 -36.48 -20.97
N GLU A 42 -14.93 -37.37 -20.61
CA GLU A 42 -13.81 -37.09 -19.71
C GLU A 42 -12.89 -36.00 -20.27
N GLU A 43 -12.53 -36.08 -21.55
CA GLU A 43 -11.67 -35.07 -22.20
C GLU A 43 -12.39 -33.72 -22.35
N ILE A 44 -13.70 -33.71 -22.56
CA ILE A 44 -14.50 -32.47 -22.57
C ILE A 44 -14.44 -31.80 -21.19
N GLN A 45 -14.62 -32.56 -20.11
CA GLN A 45 -14.55 -32.04 -18.75
C GLN A 45 -13.14 -31.50 -18.41
N ASP A 46 -12.10 -32.19 -18.83
CA ASP A 46 -10.72 -31.73 -18.68
C ASP A 46 -10.49 -30.41 -19.44
N ILE A 47 -10.93 -30.30 -20.69
CA ILE A 47 -10.83 -29.08 -21.50
C ILE A 47 -11.50 -27.90 -20.78
N GLU A 48 -12.72 -28.06 -20.27
CA GLU A 48 -13.44 -27.00 -19.57
C GLU A 48 -12.77 -26.62 -18.23
N THR A 49 -12.20 -27.60 -17.51
CA THR A 49 -11.44 -27.34 -16.29
C THR A 49 -10.19 -26.51 -16.59
N TYR A 50 -9.42 -26.89 -17.62
CA TYR A 50 -8.22 -26.15 -18.02
C TYR A 50 -8.54 -24.75 -18.57
N LYS A 51 -9.67 -24.57 -19.27
CA LYS A 51 -10.14 -23.22 -19.65
C LYS A 51 -10.36 -22.37 -18.42
N THR A 52 -11.10 -22.88 -17.45
CA THR A 52 -11.38 -22.17 -16.19
C THR A 52 -10.08 -21.82 -15.44
N LEU A 53 -9.12 -22.74 -15.39
CA LEU A 53 -7.81 -22.48 -14.79
C LEU A 53 -7.02 -21.41 -15.54
N ALA A 54 -7.03 -21.42 -16.88
CA ALA A 54 -6.31 -20.44 -17.67
C ALA A 54 -6.98 -19.05 -17.62
N GLU A 55 -8.30 -18.97 -17.61
CA GLU A 55 -9.04 -17.72 -17.38
C GLU A 55 -8.81 -17.15 -15.97
N GLY A 56 -8.82 -18.00 -14.94
CA GLY A 56 -8.48 -17.59 -13.58
C GLY A 56 -7.01 -17.21 -13.42
N GLY A 57 -6.12 -17.88 -14.17
CA GLY A 57 -4.70 -17.59 -14.25
C GLY A 57 -4.43 -16.19 -14.83
N LEU A 58 -5.10 -15.83 -15.92
CA LEU A 58 -5.01 -14.47 -16.48
C LEU A 58 -5.46 -13.40 -15.49
N ASP A 59 -6.62 -13.57 -14.86
CA ASP A 59 -7.10 -12.63 -13.85
C ASP A 59 -6.11 -12.50 -12.68
N ARG A 60 -5.47 -13.61 -12.29
CA ARG A 60 -4.43 -13.59 -11.26
C ARG A 60 -3.17 -12.85 -11.72
N VAL A 61 -2.75 -13.01 -12.97
CA VAL A 61 -1.63 -12.23 -13.54
C VAL A 61 -1.95 -10.74 -13.51
N HIS A 62 -3.12 -10.33 -14.00
CA HIS A 62 -3.55 -8.93 -13.95
C HIS A 62 -3.63 -8.38 -12.53
N SER A 63 -4.12 -9.19 -11.57
CA SER A 63 -4.11 -8.83 -10.16
C SER A 63 -2.69 -8.51 -9.66
N LEU A 64 -1.71 -9.36 -9.98
CA LEU A 64 -0.32 -9.17 -9.55
C LEU A 64 0.35 -7.98 -10.25
N GLU A 65 0.05 -7.72 -11.52
CA GLU A 65 0.56 -6.54 -12.24
C GLU A 65 0.05 -5.22 -11.65
N SER A 66 -1.25 -5.16 -11.35
CA SER A 66 -1.84 -4.01 -10.68
C SER A 66 -1.30 -3.85 -9.25
N LEU A 67 -1.04 -4.96 -8.53
CA LEU A 67 -0.40 -4.90 -7.20
C LEU A 67 1.01 -4.32 -7.26
N ILE A 68 1.83 -4.78 -8.21
CA ILE A 68 3.19 -4.25 -8.43
C ILE A 68 3.13 -2.76 -8.76
N THR A 69 2.17 -2.36 -9.60
CA THR A 69 1.94 -0.95 -9.92
C THR A 69 1.58 -0.16 -8.67
N ALA A 70 0.69 -0.69 -7.82
CA ALA A 70 0.33 -0.07 -6.55
C ALA A 70 1.56 0.15 -5.66
N MET A 71 2.40 -0.88 -5.50
CA MET A 71 3.60 -0.80 -4.67
C MET A 71 4.62 0.22 -5.20
N GLU A 72 4.88 0.21 -6.51
CA GLU A 72 5.79 1.16 -7.14
C GLU A 72 5.34 2.61 -6.93
N HIS A 73 4.04 2.88 -7.05
CA HIS A 73 3.49 4.22 -6.83
C HIS A 73 3.42 4.60 -5.35
N SER A 74 3.26 3.63 -4.44
CA SER A 74 3.39 3.86 -2.99
C SER A 74 4.81 4.30 -2.62
N ASP A 75 5.84 3.63 -3.13
CA ASP A 75 7.25 3.99 -2.89
C ASP A 75 7.57 5.39 -3.42
N LYS A 76 7.09 5.72 -4.63
CA LYS A 76 7.19 7.06 -5.22
C LYS A 76 6.53 8.12 -4.34
N SER A 77 5.34 7.83 -3.82
CA SER A 77 4.61 8.74 -2.95
C SER A 77 5.45 9.11 -1.72
N MET A 78 6.07 8.13 -1.09
CA MET A 78 6.95 8.33 0.07
C MET A 78 8.22 9.12 -0.28
N ALA A 79 8.87 8.80 -1.40
CA ALA A 79 10.05 9.53 -1.86
C ALA A 79 9.76 11.02 -2.13
N TYR A 80 8.62 11.33 -2.77
CA TYR A 80 8.18 12.71 -2.98
C TYR A 80 7.84 13.40 -1.65
N ALA A 81 7.21 12.70 -0.70
CA ALA A 81 6.91 13.25 0.61
C ALA A 81 8.17 13.67 1.37
N TYR A 82 9.22 12.82 1.36
CA TYR A 82 10.51 13.15 1.96
C TYR A 82 11.20 14.34 1.29
N SER A 83 10.93 14.57 0.01
CA SER A 83 11.41 15.74 -0.75
C SER A 83 10.52 16.98 -0.60
N LYS A 84 9.49 16.93 0.28
CA LYS A 84 8.45 17.96 0.46
C LYS A 84 7.64 18.27 -0.80
N GLU A 85 7.64 17.38 -1.78
CA GLU A 85 6.86 17.48 -3.02
C GLU A 85 5.44 16.91 -2.81
N PHE A 86 4.70 17.43 -1.83
CA PHE A 86 3.46 16.84 -1.32
C PHE A 86 2.35 16.67 -2.37
N ASN A 87 2.27 17.57 -3.35
CA ASN A 87 1.30 17.45 -4.45
C ASN A 87 1.59 16.23 -5.34
N LEU A 88 2.88 15.97 -5.62
CA LEU A 88 3.27 14.79 -6.38
C LEU A 88 3.08 13.53 -5.53
N SER A 89 3.49 13.58 -4.25
CA SER A 89 3.27 12.49 -3.31
C SER A 89 1.79 12.05 -3.27
N ARG A 90 0.85 12.98 -3.17
CA ARG A 90 -0.59 12.68 -3.19
C ARG A 90 -1.06 12.10 -4.52
N LYS A 91 -0.54 12.62 -5.64
CA LYS A 91 -0.88 12.09 -6.97
C LYS A 91 -0.45 10.63 -7.08
N GLU A 92 0.77 10.30 -6.67
CA GLU A 92 1.28 8.93 -6.69
C GLU A 92 0.48 8.02 -5.74
N LEU A 93 0.11 8.50 -4.54
CA LEU A 93 -0.72 7.74 -3.60
C LEU A 93 -2.10 7.41 -4.17
N ASN A 94 -2.72 8.34 -4.92
CA ASN A 94 -3.98 8.08 -5.59
C ASN A 94 -3.85 6.99 -6.66
N ILE A 95 -2.79 7.05 -7.47
CA ILE A 95 -2.52 6.00 -8.49
C ILE A 95 -2.29 4.65 -7.81
N ALA A 96 -1.55 4.63 -6.70
CA ALA A 96 -1.33 3.42 -5.92
C ALA A 96 -2.66 2.81 -5.42
N ASN A 97 -3.54 3.64 -4.89
CA ASN A 97 -4.85 3.21 -4.39
C ASN A 97 -5.78 2.74 -5.53
N GLU A 98 -5.78 3.40 -6.69
CA GLU A 98 -6.52 2.96 -7.88
C GLU A 98 -6.03 1.57 -8.34
N ALA A 99 -4.71 1.40 -8.52
CA ALA A 99 -4.12 0.13 -8.92
C ALA A 99 -4.38 -0.99 -7.89
N LEU A 100 -4.37 -0.68 -6.59
CA LEU A 100 -4.70 -1.66 -5.54
C LEU A 100 -6.17 -2.12 -5.62
N ASN A 101 -7.10 -1.22 -5.98
CA ASN A 101 -8.50 -1.59 -6.18
C ASN A 101 -8.69 -2.47 -7.42
N GLU A 102 -8.00 -2.17 -8.52
CA GLU A 102 -7.97 -3.02 -9.71
C GLU A 102 -7.41 -4.41 -9.39
N SER A 103 -6.29 -4.45 -8.65
CA SER A 103 -5.65 -5.68 -8.21
C SER A 103 -6.61 -6.57 -7.39
N ALA A 104 -7.33 -5.97 -6.44
CA ALA A 104 -8.31 -6.67 -5.63
C ALA A 104 -9.49 -7.20 -6.47
N ALA A 105 -10.00 -6.40 -7.42
CA ALA A 105 -11.09 -6.82 -8.29
C ALA A 105 -10.69 -8.02 -9.16
N SER A 106 -9.52 -7.99 -9.78
CA SER A 106 -9.00 -9.12 -10.58
C SER A 106 -8.73 -10.35 -9.71
N SER A 107 -8.24 -10.17 -8.48
CA SER A 107 -8.05 -11.28 -7.53
C SER A 107 -9.37 -11.96 -7.16
N ILE A 108 -10.45 -11.17 -6.98
CA ILE A 108 -11.79 -11.70 -6.70
C ILE A 108 -12.32 -12.47 -7.91
N SER A 109 -12.17 -11.92 -9.12
CA SER A 109 -12.57 -12.61 -10.36
C SER A 109 -11.83 -13.93 -10.55
N ALA A 110 -10.52 -13.96 -10.30
CA ALA A 110 -9.72 -15.19 -10.32
C ALA A 110 -10.24 -16.23 -9.32
N LYS A 111 -10.55 -15.79 -8.09
CA LYS A 111 -11.14 -16.62 -7.03
C LYS A 111 -12.49 -17.18 -7.47
N GLU A 112 -13.40 -16.36 -7.96
CA GLU A 112 -14.73 -16.79 -8.40
C GLU A 112 -14.63 -17.89 -9.47
N LYS A 113 -13.73 -17.75 -10.45
CA LYS A 113 -13.50 -18.77 -11.49
C LYS A 113 -12.93 -20.06 -10.91
N VAL A 114 -11.81 -20.00 -10.19
CA VAL A 114 -11.11 -21.19 -9.66
C VAL A 114 -11.97 -21.94 -8.63
N PHE A 115 -12.84 -21.24 -7.91
CA PHE A 115 -13.72 -21.85 -6.92
C PHE A 115 -14.87 -22.66 -7.53
N THR A 116 -15.13 -22.53 -8.84
CA THR A 116 -16.09 -23.39 -9.55
C THR A 116 -15.58 -24.83 -9.74
N ILE A 117 -14.26 -25.06 -9.71
CA ILE A 117 -13.66 -26.37 -9.98
C ILE A 117 -13.66 -27.25 -8.73
N ASP A 118 -14.57 -28.23 -8.63
CA ASP A 118 -14.56 -29.15 -7.47
C ASP A 118 -13.23 -29.94 -7.40
N PRO A 119 -12.41 -29.78 -6.34
CA PRO A 119 -11.14 -30.50 -6.19
C PRO A 119 -11.32 -32.03 -6.15
N GLU A 120 -12.49 -32.54 -5.79
CA GLU A 120 -12.74 -33.99 -5.80
C GLU A 120 -13.02 -34.54 -7.20
N SER A 121 -13.42 -33.66 -8.12
CA SER A 121 -13.75 -33.99 -9.50
C SER A 121 -12.54 -34.00 -10.45
N VAL A 122 -11.39 -33.48 -10.03
CA VAL A 122 -10.17 -33.43 -10.86
C VAL A 122 -9.26 -34.64 -10.64
N PRO A 123 -8.37 -34.96 -11.60
CA PRO A 123 -7.36 -36.00 -11.44
C PRO A 123 -6.50 -35.80 -10.18
N ILE A 124 -6.09 -36.92 -9.55
CA ILE A 124 -5.37 -36.90 -8.27
C ILE A 124 -4.08 -36.09 -8.33
N GLU A 125 -3.44 -36.04 -9.49
CA GLU A 125 -2.22 -35.31 -9.79
C GLU A 125 -2.42 -33.78 -9.73
N GLN A 126 -3.65 -33.30 -9.91
CA GLN A 126 -3.97 -31.86 -9.93
C GLN A 126 -4.57 -31.36 -8.61
N LYS A 127 -5.11 -32.26 -7.78
CA LYS A 127 -5.83 -31.90 -6.53
C LYS A 127 -5.02 -30.96 -5.65
N SER A 128 -3.74 -31.28 -5.40
CA SER A 128 -2.88 -30.45 -4.55
C SER A 128 -2.68 -29.05 -5.13
N SER A 129 -2.49 -28.93 -6.44
CA SER A 129 -2.25 -27.65 -7.10
C SER A 129 -3.48 -26.75 -7.02
N ILE A 130 -4.69 -27.31 -7.20
CA ILE A 130 -5.94 -26.55 -7.08
C ILE A 130 -6.16 -26.09 -5.63
N ILE A 131 -5.93 -26.96 -4.65
CA ILE A 131 -6.06 -26.61 -3.23
C ILE A 131 -5.09 -25.47 -2.86
N LEU A 132 -3.82 -25.58 -3.28
CA LEU A 132 -2.83 -24.53 -3.03
C LEU A 132 -3.23 -23.20 -3.67
N LEU A 133 -3.66 -23.23 -4.93
CA LEU A 133 -4.12 -22.02 -5.63
C LEU A 133 -5.31 -21.36 -4.93
N ARG A 134 -6.28 -22.15 -4.44
CA ARG A 134 -7.43 -21.63 -3.70
C ARG A 134 -7.01 -20.95 -2.40
N ASN A 135 -6.12 -21.59 -1.63
CA ASN A 135 -5.59 -21.02 -0.39
C ASN A 135 -4.82 -19.72 -0.66
N ASP A 136 -4.02 -19.66 -1.72
CA ASP A 136 -3.29 -18.45 -2.14
C ASP A 136 -4.23 -17.31 -2.52
N LEU A 137 -5.35 -17.61 -3.21
CA LEU A 137 -6.36 -16.61 -3.58
C LEU A 137 -7.12 -16.09 -2.35
N GLU A 138 -7.39 -16.94 -1.36
CA GLU A 138 -7.97 -16.52 -0.08
C GLU A 138 -7.01 -15.65 0.74
N ALA A 139 -5.74 -16.05 0.85
CA ALA A 139 -4.72 -15.24 1.50
C ALA A 139 -4.53 -13.89 0.79
N SER A 140 -4.58 -13.87 -0.55
CA SER A 140 -4.50 -12.62 -1.32
C SER A 140 -5.67 -11.67 -1.01
N GLU A 141 -6.89 -12.17 -0.79
CA GLU A 141 -8.04 -11.34 -0.39
C GLU A 141 -7.80 -10.63 0.94
N THR A 142 -7.30 -11.35 1.95
CA THR A 142 -6.95 -10.75 3.25
C THR A 142 -5.84 -9.71 3.09
N MET A 143 -4.77 -10.04 2.37
CA MET A 143 -3.65 -9.12 2.11
C MET A 143 -4.13 -7.83 1.40
N HIS A 144 -4.99 -7.93 0.38
CA HIS A 144 -5.56 -6.76 -0.30
C HIS A 144 -6.42 -5.89 0.62
N SER A 145 -7.13 -6.49 1.58
CA SER A 145 -7.91 -5.73 2.57
C SER A 145 -6.99 -4.93 3.49
N GLU A 146 -5.92 -5.55 3.98
CA GLU A 146 -4.95 -4.89 4.87
C GLU A 146 -4.13 -3.81 4.16
N LEU A 147 -3.68 -4.05 2.92
CA LEU A 147 -3.02 -3.04 2.10
C LEU A 147 -3.91 -1.82 1.86
N ARG A 148 -5.23 -2.02 1.65
CA ARG A 148 -6.17 -0.90 1.50
C ARG A 148 -6.34 -0.11 2.79
N GLN A 149 -6.39 -0.80 3.93
CA GLN A 149 -6.37 -0.13 5.24
C GLN A 149 -5.08 0.66 5.44
N MET A 150 -3.92 0.09 5.08
CA MET A 150 -2.64 0.79 5.13
C MET A 150 -2.66 2.07 4.27
N MET A 151 -3.09 1.98 3.00
CA MET A 151 -3.23 3.14 2.11
C MET A 151 -4.17 4.20 2.70
N SER A 152 -5.27 3.81 3.34
CA SER A 152 -6.17 4.76 4.00
C SER A 152 -5.51 5.49 5.16
N GLY A 153 -4.58 4.84 5.89
CA GLY A 153 -3.76 5.45 6.94
C GLY A 153 -2.66 6.38 6.41
N MET A 154 -2.21 6.17 5.17
CA MET A 154 -1.19 7.01 4.53
C MET A 154 -1.70 8.40 4.15
N TYR A 155 -2.98 8.57 3.83
CA TYR A 155 -3.54 9.90 3.53
C TYR A 155 -3.43 10.89 4.71
N PRO A 156 -3.95 10.58 5.92
CA PRO A 156 -3.80 11.45 7.07
C PRO A 156 -2.33 11.56 7.53
N TYR A 157 -1.51 10.53 7.30
CA TYR A 157 -0.06 10.64 7.52
C TYR A 157 0.56 11.74 6.66
N MET A 158 0.26 11.75 5.36
CA MET A 158 0.73 12.77 4.42
C MET A 158 0.18 14.16 4.75
N ASP A 159 -1.11 14.28 5.12
CA ASP A 159 -1.68 15.55 5.59
C ASP A 159 -0.94 16.08 6.81
N GLY A 160 -0.60 15.21 7.77
CA GLY A 160 0.16 15.58 8.95
C GLY A 160 1.56 16.09 8.61
N TYR A 161 2.24 15.48 7.64
CA TYR A 161 3.54 15.94 7.14
C TYR A 161 3.49 17.32 6.49
N VAL A 162 2.42 17.62 5.73
CA VAL A 162 2.19 18.95 5.16
C VAL A 162 2.05 19.99 6.26
N CYS A 163 1.20 19.73 7.26
CA CYS A 163 1.02 20.62 8.40
C CYS A 163 2.32 20.80 9.20
N LEU A 164 3.07 19.71 9.44
CA LEU A 164 4.37 19.77 10.10
C LEU A 164 5.35 20.68 9.35
N SER A 165 5.47 20.53 8.02
CA SER A 165 6.35 21.35 7.20
C SER A 165 5.95 22.83 7.23
N ASN A 166 4.65 23.13 7.10
CA ASN A 166 4.14 24.50 7.19
C ASN A 166 4.40 25.11 8.57
N GLY A 167 4.23 24.33 9.64
CA GLY A 167 4.51 24.75 11.00
C GLY A 167 5.97 25.15 11.20
N ILE A 168 6.91 24.38 10.63
CA ILE A 168 8.34 24.71 10.64
C ILE A 168 8.60 26.01 9.87
N GLU A 169 8.05 26.16 8.66
CA GLU A 169 8.22 27.37 7.85
C GLU A 169 7.68 28.64 8.53
N TYR A 170 6.50 28.56 9.15
CA TYR A 170 5.96 29.67 9.95
C TYR A 170 6.79 29.95 11.21
N GLY A 171 7.33 28.91 11.85
CA GLY A 171 8.23 29.05 12.99
C GLY A 171 9.52 29.80 12.63
N ASP A 172 10.13 29.43 11.50
CA ASP A 172 11.34 30.09 10.98
C ASP A 172 11.08 31.56 10.59
N ALA A 173 9.87 31.87 10.14
CA ALA A 173 9.42 33.23 9.85
C ALA A 173 8.98 34.03 11.11
N GLU A 174 9.11 33.44 12.30
CA GLU A 174 8.63 33.98 13.59
C GLU A 174 7.11 34.26 13.63
N GLU A 175 6.33 33.62 12.74
CA GLU A 175 4.86 33.67 12.73
C GLU A 175 4.28 32.64 13.72
N TRP A 176 4.65 32.78 14.99
CA TRP A 176 4.44 31.78 16.04
C TRP A 176 3.00 31.32 16.22
N GLY A 177 2.03 32.24 16.13
CA GLY A 177 0.61 31.89 16.19
C GLY A 177 0.19 30.90 15.09
N LYS A 178 0.64 31.13 13.84
CA LYS A 178 0.34 30.24 12.71
C LYS A 178 1.11 28.93 12.79
N ALA A 179 2.36 28.97 13.22
CA ALA A 179 3.16 27.78 13.46
C ALA A 179 2.45 26.84 14.45
N ALA A 180 1.95 27.39 15.57
CA ALA A 180 1.20 26.63 16.56
C ALA A 180 -0.08 26.02 15.97
N ASP A 181 -0.85 26.76 15.17
CA ASP A 181 -2.06 26.24 14.52
C ASP A 181 -1.74 25.05 13.59
N GLU A 182 -0.64 25.11 12.84
CA GLU A 182 -0.22 24.02 11.95
C GLU A 182 0.30 22.80 12.73
N PHE A 183 1.07 22.97 13.81
CA PHE A 183 1.50 21.85 14.65
C PHE A 183 0.33 21.14 15.33
N GLY A 184 -0.71 21.88 15.75
CA GLY A 184 -1.95 21.29 16.26
C GLY A 184 -2.66 20.43 15.21
N LYS A 185 -2.80 20.93 13.98
CA LYS A 185 -3.37 20.16 12.86
C LYS A 185 -2.54 18.93 12.52
N ALA A 186 -1.21 19.03 12.56
CA ALA A 186 -0.31 17.90 12.34
C ALA A 186 -0.55 16.80 13.38
N SER A 187 -0.70 17.18 14.66
CA SER A 187 -1.00 16.25 15.75
C SER A 187 -2.32 15.49 15.52
N ASP A 188 -3.39 16.20 15.15
CA ASP A 188 -4.69 15.60 14.86
C ASP A 188 -4.59 14.58 13.70
N LYS A 189 -3.89 14.95 12.62
CA LYS A 189 -3.74 14.11 11.43
C LYS A 189 -2.87 12.89 11.68
N PHE A 190 -1.79 13.04 12.42
CA PHE A 190 -0.96 11.94 12.87
C PHE A 190 -1.71 10.99 13.82
N SER A 191 -2.61 11.50 14.66
CA SER A 191 -3.49 10.66 15.49
C SER A 191 -4.50 9.86 14.67
N GLU A 192 -5.09 10.49 13.65
CA GLU A 192 -5.97 9.81 12.69
C GLU A 192 -5.24 8.66 11.97
N SER A 193 -4.05 8.93 11.44
CA SER A 193 -3.21 7.92 10.80
C SER A 193 -2.83 6.77 11.74
N GLN A 194 -2.33 7.08 12.94
CA GLN A 194 -1.87 6.05 13.86
C GLN A 194 -2.99 5.10 14.26
N LYS A 195 -4.21 5.58 14.48
CA LYS A 195 -5.36 4.73 14.82
C LYS A 195 -5.64 3.66 13.77
N ILE A 196 -5.40 3.98 12.49
CA ILE A 196 -5.58 3.05 11.39
C ILE A 196 -4.38 2.08 11.32
N LEU A 197 -3.16 2.61 11.37
CA LEU A 197 -1.96 1.79 11.15
C LEU A 197 -1.63 0.87 12.34
N GLU A 198 -2.02 1.25 13.56
CA GLU A 198 -1.75 0.44 14.76
C GLU A 198 -2.41 -0.95 14.68
N THR A 199 -3.56 -1.07 14.01
CA THR A 199 -4.26 -2.36 13.85
C THR A 199 -3.56 -3.30 12.87
N LEU A 200 -2.58 -2.81 12.12
CA LEU A 200 -1.89 -3.55 11.05
C LEU A 200 -0.51 -4.06 11.47
N LYS A 201 -0.03 -3.68 12.67
CA LYS A 201 1.31 -4.06 13.16
C LYS A 201 1.50 -5.56 13.36
N ASP A 202 0.42 -6.28 13.66
CA ASP A 202 0.41 -7.73 13.88
C ASP A 202 -0.03 -8.51 12.63
N SER A 203 -0.08 -7.85 11.46
CA SER A 203 -0.36 -8.51 10.18
C SER A 203 0.60 -9.67 9.93
N GLU A 204 0.07 -10.78 9.41
CA GLU A 204 0.87 -11.93 8.97
C GLU A 204 1.70 -11.63 7.72
N TYR A 205 1.42 -10.52 7.03
CA TYR A 205 2.13 -10.08 5.83
C TYR A 205 3.20 -9.05 6.20
N SER A 206 4.46 -9.36 5.91
CA SER A 206 5.60 -8.49 6.26
C SER A 206 5.52 -7.11 5.61
N GLU A 207 5.01 -7.05 4.39
CA GLU A 207 4.84 -5.85 3.57
C GLU A 207 3.84 -4.87 4.20
N VAL A 208 2.93 -5.36 5.03
CA VAL A 208 1.98 -4.56 5.80
C VAL A 208 2.54 -4.25 7.18
N SER A 209 2.92 -5.29 7.94
CA SER A 209 3.32 -5.14 9.35
C SER A 209 4.59 -4.31 9.53
N VAL A 210 5.61 -4.51 8.71
CA VAL A 210 6.88 -3.77 8.81
C VAL A 210 6.64 -2.28 8.59
N THR A 211 5.95 -1.92 7.51
CA THR A 211 5.62 -0.51 7.20
C THR A 211 4.74 0.11 8.28
N ALA A 212 3.73 -0.61 8.77
CA ALA A 212 2.88 -0.14 9.87
C ALA A 212 3.69 0.12 11.16
N ILE A 213 4.59 -0.79 11.52
CA ILE A 213 5.45 -0.65 12.71
C ILE A 213 6.36 0.57 12.57
N GLU A 214 7.03 0.74 11.43
CA GLU A 214 7.94 1.87 11.18
C GLU A 214 7.21 3.20 11.29
N ILE A 215 6.07 3.35 10.60
CA ILE A 215 5.29 4.58 10.63
C ILE A 215 4.72 4.84 12.02
N CYS A 216 4.16 3.83 12.70
CA CYS A 216 3.68 4.00 14.07
C CYS A 216 4.80 4.42 15.04
N GLY A 217 6.04 3.99 14.81
CA GLY A 217 7.21 4.45 15.56
C GLY A 217 7.42 5.96 15.42
N ILE A 218 7.41 6.46 14.18
CA ILE A 218 7.50 7.90 13.87
C ILE A 218 6.34 8.66 14.51
N LEU A 219 5.10 8.17 14.31
CA LEU A 219 3.88 8.81 14.81
C LEU A 219 3.85 8.90 16.34
N THR A 220 4.30 7.86 17.03
CA THR A 220 4.40 7.84 18.50
C THR A 220 5.32 8.96 19.01
N GLN A 221 6.45 9.15 18.34
CA GLN A 221 7.40 10.21 18.68
C GLN A 221 6.82 11.60 18.36
N ALA A 222 6.23 11.77 17.17
CA ALA A 222 5.61 13.02 16.76
C ALA A 222 4.49 13.45 17.72
N GLN A 223 3.63 12.51 18.17
CA GLN A 223 2.56 12.80 19.12
C GLN A 223 3.04 13.20 20.51
N LYS A 224 4.24 12.75 20.90
CA LYS A 224 4.86 13.18 22.14
C LYS A 224 5.41 14.61 22.01
N ASP A 225 6.04 14.91 20.89
CA ASP A 225 6.78 16.17 20.70
C ASP A 225 5.88 17.34 20.25
N LEU A 226 4.93 17.10 19.33
CA LEU A 226 4.09 18.15 18.74
C LEU A 226 3.30 18.99 19.76
N PRO A 227 2.71 18.43 20.82
CA PRO A 227 2.04 19.24 21.85
C PRO A 227 2.99 20.24 22.52
N HIS A 228 4.24 19.86 22.75
CA HIS A 228 5.26 20.75 23.31
C HIS A 228 5.70 21.82 22.30
N ILE A 229 5.86 21.45 21.03
CA ILE A 229 6.18 22.40 19.96
C ILE A 229 5.05 23.43 19.82
N GLU A 230 3.80 22.98 19.75
CA GLU A 230 2.63 23.86 19.68
C GLU A 230 2.61 24.82 20.89
N ALA A 231 2.68 24.28 22.12
CA ALA A 231 2.63 25.08 23.33
C ALA A 231 3.77 26.11 23.39
N GLY A 232 4.98 25.71 22.99
CA GLY A 232 6.14 26.60 22.88
C GLY A 232 5.87 27.76 21.92
N CYS A 233 5.34 27.49 20.73
CA CYS A 233 4.94 28.52 19.76
C CYS A 233 3.86 29.45 20.34
N ARG A 234 2.85 28.93 21.05
CA ARG A 234 1.83 29.77 21.72
C ARG A 234 2.42 30.69 22.80
N TYR A 235 3.49 30.27 23.47
CA TYR A 235 4.21 31.11 24.43
C TYR A 235 5.09 32.15 23.74
N MET A 236 5.77 31.79 22.64
CA MET A 236 6.55 32.72 21.82
C MET A 236 5.69 33.88 21.30
N GLU A 237 4.51 33.57 20.76
CA GLU A 237 3.51 34.57 20.30
C GLU A 237 3.16 35.59 21.39
N LYS A 238 3.19 35.18 22.65
CA LYS A 238 2.86 36.03 23.82
C LYS A 238 4.09 36.70 24.44
N GLY A 239 5.28 36.59 23.84
CA GLY A 239 6.54 37.08 24.39
C GLY A 239 6.99 36.36 25.67
N ARG A 240 6.49 35.15 25.92
CA ARG A 240 6.77 34.37 27.14
C ARG A 240 7.95 33.40 26.92
N TYR A 241 9.12 33.97 26.64
CA TYR A 241 10.30 33.21 26.19
C TYR A 241 10.77 32.13 27.16
N TYR A 242 10.68 32.36 28.47
CA TYR A 242 11.09 31.36 29.47
C TYR A 242 10.19 30.10 29.41
N GLN A 243 8.87 30.28 29.33
CA GLN A 243 7.93 29.18 29.20
C GLN A 243 8.05 28.49 27.84
N ALA A 244 8.24 29.26 26.76
CA ALA A 244 8.46 28.70 25.44
C ALA A 244 9.67 27.75 25.41
N ASN A 245 10.81 28.21 25.94
CA ASN A 245 12.03 27.39 26.02
C ASN A 245 11.84 26.15 26.90
N ALA A 246 11.06 26.25 27.98
CA ALA A 246 10.76 25.08 28.81
C ALA A 246 9.99 24.01 28.03
N GLU A 247 9.01 24.39 27.19
CA GLU A 247 8.29 23.46 26.32
C GLU A 247 9.20 22.88 25.23
N PHE A 248 9.99 23.72 24.54
CA PHE A 248 10.89 23.23 23.50
C PHE A 248 11.97 22.28 24.04
N ASN A 249 12.42 22.43 25.29
CA ASN A 249 13.35 21.50 25.92
C ASN A 249 12.75 20.12 26.24
N ASN A 250 11.42 19.97 26.20
CA ASN A 250 10.75 18.67 26.36
C ASN A 250 10.64 17.90 25.03
N VAL A 251 10.94 18.55 23.90
CA VAL A 251 10.97 17.92 22.59
C VAL A 251 12.19 16.99 22.50
N SER A 252 11.96 15.78 22.01
CA SER A 252 13.02 14.79 21.90
C SER A 252 14.04 15.23 20.84
N TYR A 253 15.34 15.17 21.16
CA TYR A 253 16.46 15.66 20.32
C TYR A 253 16.71 14.90 19.00
N TYR A 254 15.77 14.10 18.52
CA TYR A 254 15.94 13.32 17.30
C TYR A 254 15.21 13.98 16.12
N TYR A 255 15.88 14.96 15.50
CA TYR A 255 15.70 15.33 14.09
C TYR A 255 17.09 15.58 13.47
#